data_AF-A0A3R6W342-F1
#
_entry.id   AF-A0A3R6W342-F1
#
_cell.length_a   1.000
_cell.length_b   1.000
_cell.length_c   1.000
_cell.angle_alpha   90.00
_cell.angle_beta   90.00
_cell.angle_gamma   90.00
#
_symmetry.space_group_name_H-M   'P 1'
#
loop_
_entity.id
_entity.type
_entity.pdbx_description
1 polymer ?
#
loop_
_entity_poly.entity_id
_entity_poly.type
_entity_poly.pdbx_seq_one_letter_code
_entity_poly.pdbx_strand_id
1 'polypeptide(L)'
;MSKGMESLDNAPPKPIARVVGRGEPVVGESGKLLLDVPVGSYNIRRSGGNWRKIYWDDLFHTIINTRTSRVIIGYSLVIFLFALCYRYVSVNDPTCNVGITTIMEAYIFSVETIMTIGYGAPSNDIFYGGCGSMAVILTLESFSGIFLDAVCIGMFFVRFSRATTRACSIIFTNFAVIRRIRGDYYFMFQLAEAHVRCYAVRHEVSGEDGCTEEALFQTHHMRIQQPDDDIGAFLLMALPQVVVSFQK
;
A
#
# COMPACT_ATOMS: atom_id res chain seq x y z
N MET A 1 19.27 8.70 55.95
CA MET A 1 19.77 8.29 54.62
C MET A 1 18.76 7.36 53.92
N SER A 2 17.47 7.71 53.93
CA SER A 2 16.35 6.85 53.49
C SER A 2 15.22 7.70 52.91
N LYS A 3 15.53 8.52 51.89
CA LYS A 3 14.53 9.37 51.21
C LYS A 3 14.67 9.35 49.67
N GLY A 4 15.53 8.48 49.14
CA GLY A 4 15.88 8.46 47.71
C GLY A 4 15.32 7.28 46.92
N MET A 5 14.71 6.28 47.56
CA MET A 5 14.26 5.05 46.87
C MET A 5 12.76 5.05 46.50
N GLU A 6 11.92 5.85 47.16
CA GLU A 6 10.46 5.86 46.94
C GLU A 6 10.00 6.68 45.71
N SER A 7 10.89 7.44 45.05
CA SER A 7 10.50 8.30 43.93
C SER A 7 10.62 7.66 42.54
N LEU A 8 11.24 6.47 42.42
CA LEU A 8 11.40 5.77 41.14
C LEU A 8 10.22 4.82 40.81
N ASP A 9 9.43 4.40 41.81
CA ASP A 9 8.27 3.51 41.62
C ASP A 9 6.98 4.22 41.17
N ASN A 10 6.98 5.57 41.15
CA ASN A 10 5.80 6.38 40.82
C ASN A 10 5.82 7.00 39.41
N ALA A 11 6.81 6.65 38.57
CA ALA A 11 6.79 7.05 37.18
C ALA A 11 5.69 6.25 36.45
N PRO A 12 4.80 6.89 35.66
CA PRO A 12 3.87 6.14 34.83
C PRO A 12 4.69 5.21 33.93
N PRO A 13 4.27 3.93 33.77
CA PRO A 13 5.02 2.98 32.97
C PRO A 13 5.27 3.58 31.60
N LYS A 14 6.55 3.71 31.21
CA LYS A 14 6.92 4.18 29.88
C LYS A 14 6.16 3.34 28.86
N PRO A 15 5.52 3.93 27.84
CA PRO A 15 4.79 3.18 26.85
C PRO A 15 5.75 2.21 26.16
N ILE A 16 5.59 0.92 26.43
CA ILE A 16 6.39 -0.13 25.81
C ILE A 16 6.06 -0.11 24.32
N ALA A 17 7.08 0.05 23.48
CA ALA A 17 6.92 -0.02 22.03
C ALA A 17 6.30 -1.39 21.67
N ARG A 18 5.25 -1.38 20.84
CA ARG A 18 4.57 -2.60 20.40
C ARG A 18 4.76 -2.79 18.92
N VAL A 19 5.00 -4.03 18.51
CA VAL A 19 5.11 -4.43 17.10
C VAL A 19 3.77 -4.27 16.36
N VAL A 20 2.66 -4.56 17.04
CA VAL A 20 1.31 -4.50 16.46
C VAL A 20 0.53 -3.36 17.10
N GLY A 21 -0.09 -2.53 16.27
CA GLY A 21 -0.98 -1.46 16.71
C GLY A 21 -2.29 -2.02 17.30
N ARG A 22 -2.80 -1.38 18.36
CA ARG A 22 -4.20 -1.57 18.75
C ARG A 22 -5.06 -0.71 17.83
N GLY A 23 -6.18 -1.26 17.36
CA GLY A 23 -7.15 -0.49 16.58
C GLY A 23 -7.76 0.65 17.39
N GLU A 24 -8.51 1.50 16.71
CA GLU A 24 -9.34 2.49 17.39
C GLU A 24 -10.51 1.80 18.12
N PRO A 25 -10.97 2.34 19.27
CA PRO A 25 -12.12 1.79 19.98
C PRO A 25 -13.37 1.81 19.11
N VAL A 26 -14.04 0.67 18.97
CA VAL A 26 -15.28 0.55 18.20
C VAL A 26 -16.46 0.61 19.17
N VAL A 27 -17.39 1.54 18.95
CA VAL A 27 -18.63 1.60 19.74
C VAL A 27 -19.63 0.62 19.12
N GLY A 28 -20.02 -0.42 19.87
CA GLY A 28 -21.02 -1.38 19.41
C GLY A 28 -22.44 -0.79 19.43
N GLU A 29 -23.38 -1.44 18.74
CA GLU A 29 -24.82 -1.05 18.69
C GLU A 29 -25.48 -0.97 20.08
N SER A 30 -24.90 -1.62 21.09
CA SER A 30 -25.35 -1.57 22.50
C SER A 30 -24.80 -0.38 23.31
N GLY A 31 -24.07 0.54 22.68
CA GLY A 31 -23.40 1.67 23.35
C GLY A 31 -22.20 1.26 24.21
N LYS A 32 -21.86 -0.04 24.26
CA LYS A 32 -20.64 -0.52 24.91
C LYS A 32 -19.43 -0.21 24.02
N LEU A 33 -18.45 0.47 24.62
CA LEU A 33 -17.16 0.73 24.01
C LEU A 33 -16.39 -0.60 23.97
N LEU A 34 -16.29 -1.21 22.78
CA LEU A 34 -15.40 -2.34 22.55
C LEU A 34 -13.99 -1.77 22.42
N LEU A 35 -13.34 -1.58 23.57
CA LEU A 35 -11.95 -1.16 23.63
C LEU A 35 -11.07 -2.21 22.92
N ASP A 36 -10.18 -1.71 22.07
CA ASP A 36 -8.96 -2.38 21.62
C ASP A 36 -9.09 -3.64 20.76
N VAL A 37 -9.95 -3.65 19.72
CA VAL A 37 -9.85 -4.71 18.68
C VAL A 37 -8.54 -4.49 17.90
N PRO A 38 -7.57 -5.42 17.93
CA PRO A 38 -6.33 -5.26 17.18
C PRO A 38 -6.60 -5.39 15.68
N VAL A 39 -6.29 -4.35 14.91
CA VAL A 39 -6.52 -4.28 13.45
C VAL A 39 -5.47 -5.10 12.67
N GLY A 40 -4.49 -5.69 13.36
CA GLY A 40 -3.40 -6.46 12.74
C GLY A 40 -2.40 -5.60 11.98
N SER A 41 -2.39 -4.27 12.19
CA SER A 41 -1.44 -3.37 11.55
C SER A 41 -0.10 -3.36 12.29
N TYR A 42 1.01 -3.47 11.54
CA TYR A 42 2.34 -3.31 12.12
C TYR A 42 2.56 -1.85 12.53
N ASN A 43 3.01 -1.64 13.76
CA ASN A 43 3.44 -0.36 14.30
C ASN A 43 4.96 -0.22 14.21
N ILE A 44 5.51 -0.50 13.03
CA ILE A 44 6.95 -0.40 12.74
C ILE A 44 7.14 0.70 11.70
N ARG A 45 7.97 1.70 12.03
CA ARG A 45 8.41 2.73 11.07
C ARG A 45 9.87 2.50 10.73
N ARG A 46 10.16 2.38 9.44
CA ARG A 46 11.54 2.31 8.93
C ARG A 46 12.04 3.74 8.73
N SER A 47 13.18 4.06 9.33
CA SER A 47 13.86 5.35 9.17
C SER A 47 15.24 5.13 8.56
N GLY A 48 15.70 6.06 7.73
CA GLY A 48 16.98 5.97 7.00
C GLY A 48 16.90 5.22 5.66
N GLY A 49 17.97 5.31 4.88
CA GLY A 49 18.07 4.73 3.53
C GLY A 49 17.80 5.71 2.39
N ASN A 50 18.37 5.44 1.21
CA ASN A 50 18.16 6.27 0.02
C ASN A 50 16.87 5.83 -0.70
N TRP A 51 15.73 6.26 -0.16
CA TRP A 51 14.39 5.89 -0.66
C TRP A 51 14.22 6.14 -2.16
N ARG A 52 14.79 7.25 -2.68
CA ARG A 52 14.70 7.58 -4.10
C ARG A 52 15.32 6.48 -4.96
N LYS A 53 16.50 5.99 -4.60
CA LYS A 53 17.17 4.92 -5.36
C LYS A 53 16.34 3.65 -5.40
N ILE A 54 15.77 3.24 -4.27
CA ILE A 54 14.94 2.02 -4.17
C ILE A 54 13.71 2.11 -5.08
N TYR A 55 13.02 3.26 -5.10
CA TYR A 55 11.87 3.45 -5.99
C TYR A 55 12.26 3.52 -7.48
N TRP A 56 13.44 4.07 -7.80
CA TRP A 56 13.93 4.12 -9.19
C TRP A 56 14.38 2.76 -9.71
N ASP A 57 14.95 1.91 -8.85
CA ASP A 57 15.35 0.54 -9.21
C ASP A 57 14.13 -0.38 -9.42
N ASP A 58 12.95 0.00 -8.90
CA ASP A 58 11.70 -0.76 -9.00
C ASP A 58 10.54 0.09 -9.54
N LEU A 59 10.65 0.48 -10.80
CA LEU A 59 9.65 1.31 -11.48
C LEU A 59 8.27 0.65 -11.53
N PHE A 60 8.20 -0.66 -11.72
CA PHE A 60 6.93 -1.38 -11.81
C PHE A 60 6.14 -1.28 -10.50
N HIS A 61 6.75 -1.64 -9.36
CA HIS A 61 6.07 -1.56 -8.08
C HIS A 61 5.79 -0.10 -7.66
N THR A 62 6.64 0.84 -8.08
CA THR A 62 6.43 2.27 -7.86
C THR A 62 5.19 2.78 -8.59
N ILE A 63 5.01 2.45 -9.87
CA ILE A 63 3.87 2.88 -10.68
C ILE A 63 2.57 2.30 -10.14
N ILE A 64 2.50 0.98 -9.91
CA ILE A 64 1.26 0.32 -9.47
C ILE A 64 0.82 0.75 -8.06
N ASN A 65 1.78 1.09 -7.18
CA ASN A 65 1.47 1.46 -5.79
C ASN A 65 1.29 2.97 -5.61
N THR A 66 1.57 3.76 -6.64
CA THR A 66 1.33 5.21 -6.64
C THR A 66 -0.17 5.51 -6.51
N ARG A 67 -0.52 6.63 -5.87
CA ARG A 67 -1.92 7.08 -5.73
C ARG A 67 -2.52 7.39 -7.10
N THR A 68 -3.76 6.97 -7.33
CA THR A 68 -4.48 7.19 -8.60
C THR A 68 -4.51 8.65 -9.01
N SER A 69 -4.66 9.58 -8.06
CA SER A 69 -4.63 11.02 -8.34
C SER A 69 -3.33 11.49 -8.99
N ARG A 70 -2.17 10.93 -8.61
CA ARG A 70 -0.88 11.31 -9.22
C ARG A 70 -0.76 10.80 -10.65
N VAL A 71 -1.35 9.63 -10.95
CA VAL A 71 -1.38 9.09 -12.31
C VAL A 71 -2.28 9.94 -13.21
N ILE A 72 -3.46 10.34 -12.72
CA ILE A 72 -4.35 11.27 -13.42
C ILE A 72 -3.62 12.60 -13.71
N ILE A 73 -2.93 13.16 -12.71
CA ILE A 73 -2.14 14.39 -12.89
C ILE A 73 -1.05 14.20 -13.94
N GLY A 74 -0.35 13.06 -13.94
CA GLY A 74 0.67 12.74 -14.95
C GLY A 74 0.08 12.64 -16.36
N TYR A 75 -1.08 11.99 -16.51
CA TYR A 75 -1.80 11.88 -17.77
C TYR A 75 -2.24 13.26 -18.30
N SER A 76 -2.86 14.09 -17.45
CA SER A 76 -3.23 15.46 -17.80
C SER A 76 -2.03 16.34 -18.14
N LEU A 77 -0.88 16.12 -17.50
CA LEU A 77 0.36 16.84 -17.81
C LEU A 77 0.90 16.49 -19.20
N VAL A 78 0.83 15.21 -19.60
CA VAL A 78 1.24 14.80 -20.96
C VAL A 78 0.35 15.46 -22.01
N ILE A 79 -0.97 15.45 -21.83
CA ILE A 79 -1.92 16.19 -22.70
C ILE A 79 -1.55 17.66 -22.79
N PHE A 80 -1.33 18.30 -21.64
CA PHE A 80 -1.00 19.72 -21.61
C PHE A 80 0.33 20.02 -22.33
N LEU A 81 1.33 19.14 -22.24
CA LEU A 81 2.59 19.30 -22.98
C LEU A 81 2.38 19.22 -24.50
N PHE A 82 1.60 18.26 -24.99
CA PHE A 82 1.27 18.17 -26.42
C PHE A 82 0.44 19.37 -26.90
N ALA A 83 -0.50 19.86 -26.08
CA ALA A 83 -1.23 21.10 -26.34
C ALA A 83 -0.28 22.30 -26.55
N LEU A 84 0.76 22.42 -25.72
CA LEU A 84 1.78 23.47 -25.90
C LEU A 84 2.58 23.27 -27.19
N CYS A 85 2.91 22.03 -27.56
CA CYS A 85 3.57 21.73 -28.84
C CYS A 85 2.69 22.15 -30.04
N TYR A 86 1.39 21.84 -30.02
CA TYR A 86 0.47 22.28 -31.08
C TYR A 86 0.36 23.80 -31.15
N ARG A 87 0.25 24.47 -30.00
CA ARG A 87 0.22 25.92 -29.95
C ARG A 87 1.52 26.52 -30.47
N TYR A 88 2.66 25.92 -30.14
CA TYR A 88 3.96 26.37 -30.62
C TYR A 88 4.08 26.27 -32.15
N VAL A 89 3.65 25.15 -32.75
CA VAL A 89 3.65 25.01 -34.22
C VAL A 89 2.67 25.99 -34.86
N SER A 90 1.46 26.12 -34.31
CA SER A 90 0.45 27.07 -34.82
C SER A 90 0.94 28.53 -34.86
N VAL A 91 1.77 28.95 -33.90
CA VAL A 91 2.31 30.33 -33.85
C VAL A 91 3.53 30.51 -34.75
N ASN A 92 4.45 29.55 -34.75
CA ASN A 92 5.74 29.72 -35.44
C ASN A 92 5.68 29.36 -36.92
N ASP A 93 4.73 28.51 -37.32
CA ASP A 93 4.59 28.07 -38.70
C ASP A 93 3.18 28.32 -39.23
N PRO A 94 2.90 29.52 -39.75
CA PRO A 94 1.59 29.85 -40.31
C PRO A 94 1.27 29.04 -41.57
N THR A 95 2.27 28.41 -42.21
CA THR A 95 2.06 27.57 -43.40
C THR A 95 1.35 26.26 -43.07
N CYS A 96 1.48 25.79 -41.82
CA CYS A 96 0.82 24.58 -41.35
C CYS A 96 -0.68 24.77 -41.11
N ASN A 97 -1.22 25.98 -41.24
CA ASN A 97 -2.66 26.30 -41.15
C ASN A 97 -3.40 25.55 -40.03
N VAL A 98 -2.81 25.48 -38.83
CA VAL A 98 -3.30 24.66 -37.72
C VAL A 98 -4.62 25.22 -37.15
N GLY A 99 -4.81 26.54 -37.22
CA GLY A 99 -6.04 27.20 -36.80
C GLY A 99 -6.23 27.35 -35.29
N ILE A 100 -5.24 26.98 -34.47
CA ILE A 100 -5.31 27.07 -33.00
C ILE A 100 -4.87 28.46 -32.53
N THR A 101 -5.80 29.21 -31.93
CA THR A 101 -5.57 30.58 -31.48
C THR A 101 -5.35 30.68 -29.97
N THR A 102 -6.10 29.90 -29.17
CA THR A 102 -6.03 29.93 -27.71
C THR A 102 -5.37 28.68 -27.13
N ILE A 103 -4.87 28.77 -25.89
CA ILE A 103 -4.30 27.61 -25.18
C ILE A 103 -5.38 26.56 -24.89
N MET A 104 -6.63 27.01 -24.65
CA MET A 104 -7.75 26.11 -24.41
C MET A 104 -8.14 25.33 -25.66
N GLU A 105 -8.15 25.96 -26.84
CA GLU A 105 -8.31 25.25 -28.12
C GLU A 105 -7.22 24.20 -28.33
N ALA A 106 -5.96 24.55 -28.02
CA ALA A 106 -4.84 23.61 -28.12
C ALA A 106 -5.00 22.41 -27.18
N TYR A 107 -5.47 22.66 -25.96
CA TYR A 107 -5.73 21.62 -24.96
C TYR A 107 -6.87 20.70 -25.39
N ILE A 108 -7.98 21.28 -25.86
CA ILE A 108 -9.12 20.52 -26.37
C ILE A 108 -8.68 19.65 -27.55
N PHE A 109 -7.91 20.21 -28.49
CA PHE A 109 -7.39 19.46 -29.64
C PHE A 109 -6.48 18.29 -29.23
N SER A 110 -5.60 18.50 -28.25
CA SER A 110 -4.75 17.42 -27.70
C SER A 110 -5.60 16.34 -27.02
N VAL A 111 -6.60 16.72 -26.21
CA VAL A 111 -7.56 15.77 -25.59
C VAL A 111 -8.28 14.95 -26.66
N GLU A 112 -8.80 15.60 -27.70
CA GLU A 112 -9.51 14.93 -28.78
C GLU A 112 -8.64 13.93 -29.53
N THR A 113 -7.35 14.26 -29.69
CA THR A 113 -6.37 13.42 -30.38
C THR A 113 -5.98 12.23 -29.52
N ILE A 114 -5.51 12.46 -28.28
CA ILE A 114 -5.00 11.39 -27.42
C ILE A 114 -6.11 10.41 -26.98
N MET A 115 -7.34 10.91 -26.78
CA MET A 115 -8.51 10.07 -26.45
C MET A 115 -9.21 9.53 -27.68
N THR A 116 -8.71 9.81 -28.88
CA THR A 116 -9.27 9.33 -30.14
C THR A 116 -10.75 9.72 -30.34
N ILE A 117 -11.14 10.89 -29.81
CA ILE A 117 -12.49 11.45 -30.00
C ILE A 117 -12.64 11.97 -31.43
N GLY A 118 -11.66 12.76 -31.89
CA GLY A 118 -11.52 13.21 -33.27
C GLY A 118 -12.71 14.02 -33.82
N TYR A 119 -13.08 15.13 -33.17
CA TYR A 119 -14.17 15.98 -33.69
C TYR A 119 -13.82 16.71 -34.99
N GLY A 120 -12.53 16.91 -35.28
CA GLY A 120 -12.05 17.43 -36.55
C GLY A 120 -10.76 18.25 -36.42
N ALA A 121 -10.30 18.79 -37.54
CA ALA A 121 -9.22 19.77 -37.53
C ALA A 121 -9.75 21.12 -37.01
N PRO A 122 -8.97 21.88 -36.20
CA PRO A 122 -9.36 23.21 -35.75
C PRO A 122 -9.49 24.22 -36.91
N SER A 123 -8.82 23.97 -38.03
CA SER A 123 -8.96 24.70 -39.29
C SER A 123 -9.78 23.89 -40.31
N ASN A 124 -10.19 24.56 -41.40
CA ASN A 124 -10.88 23.91 -42.52
C ASN A 124 -9.96 22.97 -43.35
N ASP A 125 -8.70 22.78 -42.95
CA ASP A 125 -7.72 21.93 -43.62
C ASP A 125 -7.26 20.78 -42.72
N ILE A 126 -7.71 19.58 -43.05
CA ILE A 126 -7.43 18.34 -42.31
C ILE A 126 -5.95 17.92 -42.48
N PHE A 127 -5.28 18.38 -43.53
CA PHE A 127 -3.89 18.04 -43.81
C PHE A 127 -2.89 19.08 -43.27
N TYR A 128 -3.37 20.13 -42.60
CA TYR A 128 -2.53 21.15 -41.97
C TYR A 128 -1.46 21.69 -42.93
N GLY A 129 -1.85 22.07 -44.15
CA GLY A 129 -0.92 22.58 -45.17
C GLY A 129 0.13 21.59 -45.67
N GLY A 130 -0.03 20.28 -45.41
CA GLY A 130 0.98 19.26 -45.72
C GLY A 130 2.21 19.32 -44.81
N CYS A 131 2.06 19.93 -43.63
CA CYS A 131 3.16 20.22 -42.72
C CYS A 131 3.63 18.97 -41.95
N GLY A 132 4.88 18.58 -42.20
CA GLY A 132 5.48 17.38 -41.58
C GLY A 132 5.64 17.48 -40.05
N SER A 133 5.79 18.69 -39.49
CA SER A 133 5.93 18.87 -38.04
C SER A 133 4.66 18.49 -37.29
N MET A 134 3.48 18.83 -37.83
CA MET A 134 2.19 18.40 -37.26
C MET A 134 2.01 16.88 -37.35
N ALA A 135 2.37 16.27 -38.47
CA ALA A 135 2.31 14.81 -38.62
C ALA A 135 3.18 14.08 -37.59
N VAL A 136 4.38 14.59 -37.32
CA VAL A 136 5.29 14.02 -36.30
C VAL A 136 4.70 14.16 -34.89
N ILE A 137 4.18 15.34 -34.52
CA ILE A 137 3.60 15.56 -33.19
C ILE A 137 2.37 14.68 -32.97
N LEU A 138 1.45 14.62 -33.94
CA LEU A 138 0.26 13.76 -33.90
C LEU A 138 0.63 12.28 -33.72
N THR A 139 1.67 11.83 -34.43
CA THR A 139 2.16 10.45 -34.33
C THR A 139 2.74 10.16 -32.95
N LEU A 140 3.57 11.07 -32.42
CA LEU A 140 4.15 10.94 -31.08
C LEU A 140 3.11 10.98 -29.97
N GLU A 141 2.10 11.84 -30.10
CA GLU A 141 0.96 11.89 -29.17
C GLU A 141 0.18 10.58 -29.19
N SER A 142 -0.08 10.02 -30.37
CA SER A 142 -0.78 8.74 -30.53
C SER A 142 -0.02 7.59 -29.86
N PHE A 143 1.29 7.48 -30.06
CA PHE A 143 2.11 6.47 -29.37
C PHE A 143 2.13 6.67 -27.85
N SER A 144 2.19 7.92 -27.40
CA SER A 144 2.16 8.25 -25.97
C SER A 144 0.82 7.87 -25.35
N GLY A 145 -0.29 8.12 -26.04
CA GLY A 145 -1.64 7.71 -25.63
C GLY A 145 -1.75 6.20 -25.43
N ILE A 146 -1.34 5.41 -26.43
CA ILE A 146 -1.34 3.95 -26.35
C ILE A 146 -0.53 3.45 -25.15
N PHE A 147 0.65 4.02 -24.91
CA PHE A 147 1.50 3.64 -23.78
C PHE A 147 0.85 3.99 -22.43
N LEU A 148 0.30 5.20 -22.30
CA LEU A 148 -0.38 5.63 -21.08
C LEU A 148 -1.62 4.80 -20.78
N ASP A 149 -2.42 4.47 -21.79
CA ASP A 149 -3.60 3.64 -21.65
C ASP A 149 -3.23 2.22 -21.19
N ALA A 150 -2.18 1.63 -21.76
CA ALA A 150 -1.67 0.33 -21.32
C ALA A 150 -1.24 0.33 -19.85
N VAL A 151 -0.55 1.39 -19.40
CA VAL A 151 -0.15 1.56 -18.00
C VAL A 151 -1.37 1.72 -17.08
N CYS A 152 -2.33 2.56 -17.48
CA CYS A 152 -3.57 2.78 -16.71
C CYS A 152 -4.36 1.49 -16.55
N ILE A 153 -4.60 0.74 -17.63
CA ILE A 153 -5.32 -0.54 -17.60
C ILE A 153 -4.58 -1.56 -16.72
N GLY A 154 -3.26 -1.69 -16.87
CA GLY A 154 -2.45 -2.60 -16.06
C GLY A 154 -2.52 -2.25 -14.56
N MET A 155 -2.45 -0.96 -14.22
CA MET A 155 -2.59 -0.47 -12.85
C MET A 155 -3.97 -0.77 -12.27
N PHE A 156 -5.05 -0.53 -13.02
CA PHE A 156 -6.41 -0.84 -12.59
C PHE A 156 -6.59 -2.34 -12.37
N PHE A 157 -6.10 -3.17 -13.31
CA PHE A 157 -6.14 -4.61 -13.19
C PHE A 157 -5.45 -5.10 -11.90
N VAL A 158 -4.23 -4.62 -11.62
CA VAL A 158 -3.50 -4.97 -10.39
C VAL A 158 -4.23 -4.48 -9.14
N ARG A 159 -4.82 -3.28 -9.17
CA ARG A 159 -5.57 -2.77 -8.01
C ARG A 159 -6.84 -3.55 -7.73
N PHE A 160 -7.57 -3.95 -8.77
CA PHE A 160 -8.77 -4.79 -8.60
C PHE A 160 -8.39 -6.23 -8.22
N SER A 161 -7.23 -6.74 -8.66
CA SER A 161 -6.76 -8.07 -8.28
C SER A 161 -6.19 -8.12 -6.85
N ARG A 162 -5.83 -6.97 -6.26
CA ARG A 162 -5.35 -6.92 -4.86
C ARG A 162 -6.45 -7.36 -3.91
N ALA A 163 -6.28 -8.58 -3.40
CA ALA A 163 -7.14 -9.22 -2.41
C ALA A 163 -6.99 -8.62 -0.99
N THR A 164 -6.62 -7.35 -0.82
CA THR A 164 -6.42 -6.73 0.51
C THR A 164 -7.68 -6.75 1.37
N THR A 165 -8.86 -6.81 0.76
CA THR A 165 -10.14 -7.00 1.46
C THR A 165 -10.32 -8.40 2.06
N ARG A 166 -9.61 -9.43 1.57
CA ARG A 166 -9.66 -10.79 2.15
C ARG A 166 -9.03 -10.84 3.55
N ALA A 167 -8.06 -9.98 3.85
CA ALA A 167 -7.52 -9.89 5.20
C ALA A 167 -8.59 -9.44 6.21
N CYS A 168 -9.57 -8.63 5.78
CA CYS A 168 -10.69 -8.20 6.62
C CYS A 168 -11.73 -9.31 6.87
N SER A 169 -11.73 -10.40 6.08
CA SER A 169 -12.59 -11.56 6.33
C SER A 169 -12.00 -12.56 7.32
N ILE A 170 -10.73 -12.39 7.71
CA ILE A 170 -10.10 -13.23 8.74
C ILE A 170 -10.47 -12.67 10.10
N ILE A 171 -11.04 -13.51 10.95
CA ILE A 171 -11.50 -13.14 12.29
C ILE A 171 -10.69 -13.93 13.31
N PHE A 172 -10.21 -13.24 14.34
CA PHE A 172 -9.52 -13.81 15.49
C PHE A 172 -10.35 -13.63 16.76
N THR A 173 -10.15 -14.50 17.75
CA THR A 173 -10.66 -14.27 19.11
C THR A 173 -9.97 -13.08 19.77
N ASN A 174 -10.73 -12.25 20.47
CA ASN A 174 -10.20 -11.09 21.22
C ASN A 174 -9.21 -11.49 22.34
N PHE A 175 -9.35 -12.69 22.89
CA PHE A 175 -8.52 -13.20 23.97
C PHE A 175 -7.99 -14.59 23.61
N ALA A 176 -6.69 -14.78 23.83
CA ALA A 176 -6.09 -16.10 23.90
C ALA A 176 -6.13 -16.60 25.35
N VAL A 177 -6.19 -17.91 25.53
CA VAL A 177 -6.28 -18.54 26.85
C VAL A 177 -5.14 -19.54 27.04
N ILE A 178 -4.65 -19.61 28.27
CA ILE A 178 -3.70 -20.65 28.69
C ILE A 178 -4.46 -21.63 29.59
N ARG A 179 -4.44 -22.92 29.23
CA ARG A 179 -5.08 -23.97 30.02
C ARG A 179 -4.08 -25.04 30.39
N ARG A 180 -4.14 -25.50 31.64
CA ARG A 180 -3.39 -26.68 32.08
C ARG A 180 -4.18 -27.95 31.82
N ILE A 181 -3.62 -28.90 31.06
CA ILE A 181 -4.24 -30.20 30.74
C ILE A 181 -3.21 -31.28 31.05
N ARG A 182 -3.54 -32.23 31.94
CA ARG A 182 -2.68 -33.37 32.30
C ARG A 182 -1.26 -32.99 32.77
N GLY A 183 -1.13 -31.84 33.44
CA GLY A 183 0.15 -31.36 33.99
C GLY A 183 0.81 -30.28 33.15
N ASP A 184 0.49 -30.23 31.85
CA ASP A 184 1.11 -29.39 30.83
C ASP A 184 0.29 -28.13 30.50
N TYR A 185 0.96 -27.04 30.09
CA TYR A 185 0.30 -25.78 29.71
C TYR A 185 0.12 -25.66 28.19
N TYR A 186 -1.08 -25.29 27.78
CA TYR A 186 -1.47 -25.13 26.38
C TYR A 186 -1.94 -23.70 26.14
N PHE A 187 -1.36 -23.06 25.14
CA PHE A 187 -1.79 -21.75 24.66
C PHE A 187 -2.78 -21.92 23.51
N MET A 188 -3.96 -21.33 23.62
CA MET A 188 -5.07 -21.56 22.70
C MET A 188 -5.75 -20.25 22.27
N PHE A 189 -6.14 -20.18 21.00
CA PHE A 189 -6.95 -19.09 20.42
C PHE A 189 -7.80 -19.65 19.27
N GLN A 190 -8.83 -18.93 18.84
CA GLN A 190 -9.63 -19.36 17.67
C GLN A 190 -9.51 -18.35 16.54
N LEU A 191 -9.58 -18.88 15.33
CA LEU A 191 -9.65 -18.07 14.12
C LEU A 191 -10.36 -18.81 12.98
N ALA A 192 -10.66 -18.07 11.92
CA ALA A 192 -11.13 -18.61 10.65
C ALA A 192 -10.18 -18.17 9.52
N GLU A 193 -9.23 -19.05 9.17
CA GLU A 193 -8.25 -18.86 8.09
C GLU A 193 -7.88 -20.22 7.49
N ALA A 194 -7.23 -20.25 6.33
CA ALA A 194 -6.79 -21.48 5.69
C ALA A 194 -5.53 -22.09 6.33
N HIS A 195 -4.69 -21.27 6.96
CA HIS A 195 -3.38 -21.66 7.47
C HIS A 195 -2.90 -20.64 8.51
N VAL A 196 -2.17 -21.10 9.53
CA VAL A 196 -1.75 -20.26 10.66
C VAL A 196 -0.28 -20.45 10.96
N ARG A 197 0.40 -19.34 11.26
CA ARG A 197 1.73 -19.33 11.86
C ARG A 197 1.70 -18.51 13.14
N CYS A 198 2.46 -18.95 14.13
CA CYS A 198 2.49 -18.30 15.43
C CYS A 198 3.91 -17.92 15.84
N TYR A 199 4.09 -16.67 16.26
CA TYR A 199 5.37 -16.11 16.67
C TYR A 199 5.23 -15.42 18.02
N ALA A 200 6.11 -15.75 18.96
CA ALA A 200 6.27 -15.01 20.20
C ALA A 200 7.29 -13.89 19.99
N VAL A 201 6.90 -12.64 20.22
CA VAL A 201 7.82 -11.51 20.16
C VAL A 201 8.18 -11.07 21.57
N ARG A 202 9.47 -11.14 21.91
CA ARG A 202 10.01 -10.79 23.23
C ARG A 202 11.00 -9.64 23.10
N HIS A 203 10.97 -8.71 24.06
CA HIS A 203 12.07 -7.77 24.28
C HIS A 203 13.11 -8.46 25.15
N GLU A 204 14.30 -8.69 24.63
CA GLU A 204 15.41 -9.21 25.43
C GLU A 204 16.37 -8.06 25.76
N VAL A 205 16.63 -7.87 27.04
CA VAL A 205 17.66 -6.98 27.54
C VAL A 205 18.78 -7.90 28.01
N SER A 206 19.78 -8.12 27.14
CA SER A 206 20.95 -8.90 27.53
C SER A 206 21.90 -8.00 28.31
N GLY A 207 22.26 -8.42 29.52
CA GLY A 207 23.11 -7.64 30.42
C GLY A 207 23.93 -8.58 31.29
N GLU A 208 24.97 -9.19 30.71
CA GLU A 208 25.93 -10.00 31.46
C GLU A 208 27.31 -9.33 31.60
N ASP A 209 27.65 -8.34 30.76
CA ASP A 209 28.99 -7.70 30.76
C ASP A 209 29.01 -6.16 30.94
N GLY A 210 27.93 -5.56 31.46
CA GLY A 210 27.87 -4.09 31.63
C GLY A 210 27.75 -3.28 30.32
N CYS A 211 27.81 -3.95 29.17
CA CYS A 211 27.32 -3.45 27.89
C CYS A 211 25.87 -3.91 27.72
N THR A 212 24.91 -3.01 27.89
CA THR A 212 23.49 -3.27 27.60
C THR A 212 23.31 -3.36 26.09
N GLU A 213 23.44 -4.54 25.51
CA GLU A 213 22.94 -4.78 24.14
C GLU A 213 21.43 -5.02 24.23
N GLU A 214 20.65 -3.95 24.03
CA GLU A 214 19.20 -4.04 23.91
C GLU A 214 18.85 -4.72 22.57
N ALA A 215 18.58 -6.03 22.59
CA ALA A 215 18.00 -6.73 21.46
C ALA A 215 16.51 -6.37 21.36
N LEU A 216 16.22 -5.29 20.62
CA LEU A 216 14.86 -4.83 20.39
C LEU A 216 14.10 -5.84 19.50
N PHE A 217 13.06 -6.47 20.06
CA PHE A 217 12.09 -7.35 19.39
C PHE A 217 12.67 -8.62 18.76
N GLN A 218 13.01 -9.61 19.60
CA GLN A 218 13.33 -10.96 19.12
C GLN A 218 12.06 -11.77 18.84
N THR A 219 11.98 -12.40 17.68
CA THR A 219 10.87 -13.27 17.29
C THR A 219 11.26 -14.74 17.47
N HIS A 220 10.41 -15.48 18.19
CA HIS A 220 10.55 -16.92 18.43
C HIS A 220 9.39 -17.65 17.77
N HIS A 221 9.68 -18.66 16.95
CA HIS A 221 8.62 -19.46 16.32
C HIS A 221 7.96 -20.36 17.38
N MET A 222 6.62 -20.34 17.46
CA MET A 222 5.88 -21.24 18.34
C MET A 222 5.31 -22.40 17.54
N ARG A 223 5.64 -23.63 17.94
CA ARG A 223 5.15 -24.84 17.27
C ARG A 223 3.69 -25.10 17.61
N ILE A 224 2.88 -25.24 16.56
CA ILE A 224 1.44 -25.52 16.68
C ILE A 224 1.23 -27.03 16.68
N GLN A 225 0.41 -27.54 17.60
CA GLN A 225 0.04 -28.96 17.67
C GLN A 225 -1.28 -29.24 16.94
N GLN A 226 -2.20 -28.29 16.98
CA GLN A 226 -3.48 -28.37 16.30
C GLN A 226 -3.79 -27.01 15.68
N PRO A 227 -3.89 -26.90 14.34
CA PRO A 227 -3.57 -27.91 13.33
C PRO A 227 -2.07 -28.28 13.38
N ASP A 228 -1.72 -29.47 12.91
CA ASP A 228 -0.34 -29.97 12.97
C ASP A 228 0.59 -29.13 12.07
N ASP A 229 1.61 -28.53 12.68
CA ASP A 229 2.59 -27.66 12.01
C ASP A 229 3.49 -28.43 11.03
N ASP A 230 3.73 -29.72 11.26
CA ASP A 230 4.61 -30.54 10.40
C ASP A 230 4.00 -30.76 9.01
N ILE A 231 2.67 -30.74 8.91
CA ILE A 231 1.91 -30.79 7.65
C ILE A 231 1.51 -29.40 7.15
N GLY A 232 2.05 -28.34 7.75
CA GLY A 232 1.80 -26.97 7.34
C GLY A 232 0.52 -26.37 7.89
N ALA A 233 0.02 -26.81 9.05
CA ALA A 233 -0.98 -26.11 9.87
C ALA A 233 -2.26 -25.67 9.11
N PHE A 234 -2.77 -26.51 8.20
CA PHE A 234 -3.96 -26.20 7.40
C PHE A 234 -5.26 -26.33 8.21
N LEU A 235 -6.20 -25.42 7.93
CA LEU A 235 -7.47 -25.28 8.61
C LEU A 235 -8.62 -25.23 7.58
N LEU A 236 -9.79 -25.72 7.99
CA LEU A 236 -11.00 -25.65 7.17
C LEU A 236 -11.69 -24.31 7.42
N MET A 237 -11.70 -23.43 6.41
CA MET A 237 -12.31 -22.08 6.48
C MET A 237 -13.84 -22.05 6.63
N ALA A 238 -14.50 -23.20 6.77
CA ALA A 238 -15.96 -23.27 6.92
C ALA A 238 -16.43 -22.95 8.34
N LEU A 239 -15.57 -23.17 9.35
CA LEU A 239 -15.91 -23.03 10.77
C LEU A 239 -14.74 -22.39 11.52
N PRO A 240 -15.01 -21.62 12.60
CA PRO A 240 -13.95 -21.21 13.52
C PRO A 240 -13.29 -22.44 14.14
N GLN A 241 -11.96 -22.49 14.09
CA GLN A 241 -11.17 -23.61 14.58
C GLN A 241 -10.23 -23.15 15.70
N VAL A 242 -10.05 -24.01 16.71
CA VAL A 242 -9.15 -23.75 17.83
C VAL A 242 -7.72 -24.10 17.41
N VAL A 243 -6.83 -23.12 17.52
CA VAL A 243 -5.39 -23.30 17.36
C VAL A 243 -4.78 -23.54 18.73
N VAL A 244 -3.94 -24.57 18.83
CA VAL A 244 -3.29 -25.00 20.08
C VAL A 244 -1.79 -25.04 19.88
N SER A 245 -1.07 -24.28 20.70
CA SER A 245 0.39 -24.32 20.81
C SER A 245 0.78 -24.97 22.14
N PHE A 246 1.77 -25.86 22.07
CA PHE A 246 2.36 -26.50 23.25
C PHE A 246 3.78 -26.00 23.43
N GLN A 247 4.11 -25.52 24.63
CA GLN A 247 5.45 -25.08 24.98
C GLN A 247 6.03 -26.09 25.97
N LYS A 248 7.07 -26.81 25.53
CA LYS A 248 7.82 -27.75 26.36
C LYS A 248 8.99 -27.05 27.04
#